data_AF-A0A7S1BV89-F1
#
_entry.id   AF-A0A7S1BV89-F1
#
_cell.length_a   1.000
_cell.length_b   1.000
_cell.length_c   1.000
_cell.angle_alpha   90.00
_cell.angle_beta   90.00
_cell.angle_gamma   90.00
#
_symmetry.space_group_name_H-M   'P 1'
#
loop_
_entity.id
_entity.type
_entity.pdbx_description
1 polymer ?
#
loop_
_entity_poly.entity_id
_entity_poly.type
_entity_poly.pdbx_seq_one_letter_code
_entity_poly.pdbx_strand_id
1 'polypeptide(L)'
;IIGNMLPPCRLTSLSILFLYFLIRTRFSQAISESTFSDAYLDIHVRLSSSAESDISRLNAALTSDLKSAGISQLINFDLDVPHVTLYLTEFTEESLTPSPEGSTPLLLAIMKALESVTALGGSCRCPSVLSSNVIGFVPDMVASSPWINIGRTGTTSGSIAMLDAVAKCDDFDGAFVDAISFVEGNGWKQVRPSNIGSRGISKCLKSLSDAVVNFTSQYITEEARTAFPPWVLSLPEGAEKRGRLESIQNYGSPNVYQFFHPHVSLAAVREEDAEELASVADEEFYAQHRTHSKIEGVGVGAIDNLNLGTVFREGSVEFFPFNVNKGHLSVIK
;
A
#
# COMPACT_ATOMS: atom_id res chain seq x y z
N ILE A 1 42.64 32.59 18.24
CA ILE A 1 42.83 33.31 16.96
C ILE A 1 43.50 32.30 16.02
N ILE A 2 42.81 31.32 15.45
CA ILE A 2 41.75 31.36 14.43
C ILE A 2 40.83 30.17 14.74
N GLY A 3 39.56 30.44 14.97
CA GLY A 3 38.56 29.42 15.26
C GLY A 3 37.19 30.09 15.22
N ASN A 4 36.28 29.51 14.44
CA ASN A 4 34.97 30.03 14.03
C ASN A 4 35.03 30.82 12.72
N MET A 5 34.61 30.19 11.62
CA MET A 5 33.74 30.76 10.58
C MET A 5 33.43 29.67 9.53
N LEU A 6 32.64 28.67 9.91
CA LEU A 6 31.85 27.94 8.90
C LEU A 6 30.40 27.87 9.38
N PRO A 7 29.46 28.45 8.62
CA PRO A 7 28.06 28.49 9.02
C PRO A 7 27.43 27.08 8.96
N PRO A 8 26.57 26.71 9.93
CA PRO A 8 25.97 25.37 10.02
C PRO A 8 24.94 25.04 8.92
N CYS A 9 24.84 25.82 7.85
CA CYS A 9 23.79 25.69 6.83
C CYS A 9 24.17 24.88 5.58
N ARG A 10 25.33 24.21 5.51
CA ARG A 10 25.74 23.45 4.30
C ARG A 10 25.76 21.92 4.41
N LEU A 11 25.56 21.36 5.60
CA LEU A 11 25.63 19.89 5.79
C LEU A 11 24.32 19.14 5.45
N THR A 12 23.18 19.83 5.42
CA THR A 12 21.90 19.20 5.06
C THR A 12 21.79 18.90 3.57
N SER A 13 22.35 19.75 2.71
CA SER A 13 22.29 19.58 1.24
C SER A 13 23.16 18.42 0.73
N LEU A 14 24.34 18.21 1.33
CA LEU A 14 25.24 17.10 0.98
C LEU A 14 24.67 15.73 1.38
N SER A 15 23.95 15.67 2.50
CA SER A 15 23.31 14.43 2.97
C SER A 15 22.16 14.01 2.05
N ILE A 16 21.41 14.98 1.53
CA ILE A 16 20.32 14.75 0.56
C ILE A 16 20.88 14.27 -0.80
N LEU A 17 21.96 14.88 -1.28
CA LEU A 17 22.62 14.48 -2.53
C LEU A 17 23.27 13.08 -2.43
N PHE A 18 23.86 12.74 -1.29
CA PHE A 18 24.47 11.43 -1.09
C PHE A 18 23.43 10.31 -0.98
N LEU A 19 22.30 10.58 -0.32
CA LEU A 19 21.21 9.62 -0.19
C LEU A 19 20.46 9.43 -1.52
N TYR A 20 20.24 10.52 -2.26
CA TYR A 20 19.78 10.48 -3.65
C TYR A 20 20.72 9.66 -4.54
N PHE A 21 22.04 9.78 -4.36
CA PHE A 21 23.02 8.97 -5.08
C PHE A 21 22.94 7.48 -4.71
N LEU A 22 22.67 7.14 -3.45
CA LEU A 22 22.50 5.74 -3.01
C LEU A 22 21.23 5.11 -3.59
N ILE A 23 20.09 5.81 -3.57
CA ILE A 23 18.86 5.36 -4.23
C ILE A 23 19.10 5.19 -5.74
N ARG A 24 19.76 6.17 -6.38
CA ARG A 24 20.16 6.09 -7.79
C ARG A 24 20.95 4.83 -8.10
N THR A 25 21.95 4.49 -7.29
CA THR A 25 22.78 3.31 -7.55
C THR A 25 22.02 2.00 -7.43
N ARG A 26 21.05 1.90 -6.50
CA ARG A 26 20.27 0.67 -6.32
C ARG A 26 19.18 0.52 -7.38
N PHE A 27 18.42 1.57 -7.67
CA PHE A 27 17.37 1.55 -8.69
C PHE A 27 17.94 1.33 -10.09
N SER A 28 19.03 2.01 -10.46
CA SER A 28 19.68 1.79 -11.76
C SER A 28 20.30 0.40 -11.89
N GLN A 29 20.78 -0.21 -10.79
CA GLN A 29 21.36 -1.55 -10.85
C GLN A 29 20.27 -2.62 -10.97
N ALA A 30 19.15 -2.47 -10.24
CA ALA A 30 17.97 -3.32 -10.40
C ALA A 30 17.41 -3.23 -11.83
N ILE A 31 17.41 -2.05 -12.44
CA ILE A 31 16.94 -1.85 -13.83
C ILE A 31 17.93 -2.33 -14.88
N SER A 32 19.24 -2.18 -14.67
CA SER A 32 20.21 -2.53 -15.72
C SER A 32 20.45 -4.03 -15.88
N GLU A 33 20.23 -4.82 -14.82
CA GLU A 33 20.44 -6.28 -14.87
C GLU A 33 19.24 -7.04 -15.41
N SER A 34 18.03 -6.50 -15.27
CA SER A 34 16.85 -7.00 -15.96
C SER A 34 16.72 -6.31 -17.31
N THR A 35 16.85 -7.07 -18.39
CA THR A 35 16.41 -6.63 -19.71
C THR A 35 14.89 -6.46 -19.68
N PHE A 36 14.42 -5.30 -19.18
CA PHE A 36 13.03 -4.89 -19.07
C PHE A 36 12.46 -4.56 -20.46
N SER A 37 12.45 -5.51 -21.40
CA SER A 37 11.84 -5.22 -22.70
C SER A 37 10.35 -4.92 -22.56
N ASP A 38 9.69 -5.51 -21.55
CA ASP A 38 8.26 -5.36 -21.27
C ASP A 38 8.05 -5.57 -19.77
N ALA A 39 8.10 -4.51 -18.96
CA ALA A 39 8.05 -4.62 -17.51
C ALA A 39 6.61 -4.48 -16.99
N TYR A 40 5.99 -5.61 -16.64
CA TYR A 40 4.77 -5.63 -15.84
C TYR A 40 5.16 -5.27 -14.40
N LEU A 41 4.82 -4.05 -13.96
CA LEU A 41 5.20 -3.54 -12.64
C LEU A 41 4.00 -3.49 -11.71
N ASP A 42 4.24 -3.92 -10.48
CA ASP A 42 3.33 -3.74 -9.36
C ASP A 42 3.86 -2.64 -8.43
N ILE A 43 3.07 -1.57 -8.36
CA ILE A 43 3.19 -0.54 -7.36
C ILE A 43 2.33 -0.97 -6.17
N HIS A 44 2.96 -1.20 -5.02
CA HIS A 44 2.32 -1.76 -3.84
C HIS A 44 2.65 -0.95 -2.58
N VAL A 45 1.93 -1.26 -1.50
CA VAL A 45 2.29 -0.82 -0.16
C VAL A 45 2.90 -1.97 0.64
N ARG A 46 3.94 -1.64 1.40
CA ARG A 46 4.55 -2.58 2.34
C ARG A 46 3.83 -2.51 3.68
N LEU A 47 3.65 -3.68 4.27
CA LEU A 47 3.03 -3.85 5.57
C LEU A 47 4.07 -3.65 6.68
N SER A 48 3.59 -3.41 7.90
CA SER A 48 4.48 -3.32 9.05
C SER A 48 5.14 -4.67 9.35
N SER A 49 6.37 -4.68 9.87
CA SER A 49 7.07 -5.95 10.13
C SER A 49 6.28 -6.90 11.06
N SER A 50 5.47 -6.38 11.98
CA SER A 50 4.57 -7.19 12.80
C SER A 50 3.46 -7.84 11.99
N ALA A 51 2.85 -7.10 11.06
CA ALA A 51 1.81 -7.64 10.19
C ALA A 51 2.39 -8.62 9.15
N GLU A 52 3.58 -8.33 8.58
CA GLU A 52 4.31 -9.27 7.74
C GLU A 52 4.54 -10.59 8.49
N SER A 53 5.01 -10.52 9.75
CA SER A 53 5.22 -11.72 10.59
C SER A 53 3.92 -12.47 10.89
N ASP A 54 2.82 -11.77 11.18
CA ASP A 54 1.53 -12.40 11.39
C ASP A 54 1.07 -13.11 10.12
N ILE A 55 1.16 -12.45 8.97
CA ILE A 55 0.78 -12.98 7.66
C ILE A 55 1.64 -14.20 7.28
N SER A 56 2.95 -14.16 7.51
CA SER A 56 3.83 -15.32 7.34
C SER A 56 3.42 -16.50 8.21
N ARG A 57 3.01 -16.25 9.46
CA ARG A 57 2.49 -17.31 10.34
C ARG A 57 1.18 -17.90 9.83
N LEU A 58 0.28 -17.07 9.30
CA LEU A 58 -0.99 -17.52 8.70
C LEU A 58 -0.75 -18.36 7.44
N ASN A 59 0.11 -17.88 6.56
CA ASN A 59 0.54 -18.62 5.37
C ASN A 59 1.15 -19.97 5.75
N ALA A 60 2.02 -20.03 6.77
CA ALA A 60 2.60 -21.28 7.23
C ALA A 60 1.55 -22.27 7.78
N ALA A 61 0.56 -21.78 8.54
CA ALA A 61 -0.55 -22.60 9.03
C ALA A 61 -1.37 -23.16 7.86
N LEU A 62 -1.78 -22.30 6.94
CA LEU A 62 -2.53 -22.68 5.74
C LEU A 62 -1.74 -23.65 4.85
N THR A 63 -0.43 -23.45 4.71
CA THR A 63 0.47 -24.38 3.99
C THR A 63 0.44 -25.77 4.62
N SER A 64 0.45 -25.87 5.94
CA SER A 64 0.39 -27.14 6.65
C SER A 64 -0.93 -27.88 6.39
N ASP A 65 -2.04 -27.15 6.40
CA ASP A 65 -3.37 -27.70 6.16
C ASP A 65 -3.53 -28.14 4.70
N LEU A 66 -3.12 -27.30 3.75
CA LEU A 66 -3.10 -27.64 2.32
C LEU A 66 -2.23 -28.85 2.02
N LYS A 67 -1.04 -28.92 2.62
CA LYS A 67 -0.15 -30.09 2.48
C LYS A 67 -0.80 -31.37 3.00
N SER A 68 -1.57 -31.28 4.08
CA SER A 68 -2.31 -32.42 4.64
C SER A 68 -3.44 -32.88 3.71
N ALA A 69 -4.02 -31.95 2.94
CA ALA A 69 -4.97 -32.23 1.86
C ALA A 69 -4.30 -32.69 0.53
N GLY A 70 -2.97 -32.77 0.48
CA GLY A 70 -2.22 -33.14 -0.73
C GLY A 70 -2.07 -32.01 -1.75
N ILE A 71 -2.31 -30.77 -1.35
CA ILE A 71 -2.26 -29.58 -2.22
C ILE A 71 -0.92 -28.87 -2.07
N SER A 72 -0.37 -28.45 -3.20
CA SER A 72 0.86 -27.66 -3.24
C SER A 72 0.54 -26.18 -3.26
N GLN A 73 1.00 -25.45 -2.23
CA GLN A 73 0.93 -23.99 -2.23
C GLN A 73 2.08 -23.39 -3.05
N LEU A 74 1.75 -22.34 -3.80
CA LEU A 74 2.67 -21.64 -4.70
C LEU A 74 3.33 -20.41 -4.04
N ILE A 75 2.73 -19.88 -2.96
CA ILE A 75 3.28 -18.77 -2.16
C ILE A 75 4.06 -19.32 -0.98
N ASN A 76 5.28 -18.83 -0.80
CA ASN A 76 6.14 -19.14 0.34
C ASN A 76 6.70 -17.84 0.93
N PHE A 77 6.14 -17.37 2.06
CA PHE A 77 6.61 -16.15 2.71
C PHE A 77 7.97 -16.27 3.44
N ASP A 78 8.68 -17.40 3.33
CA ASP A 78 10.13 -17.45 3.61
C ASP A 78 10.96 -16.88 2.45
N LEU A 79 10.36 -16.75 1.26
CA LEU A 79 10.98 -16.26 0.03
C LEU A 79 10.25 -15.03 -0.53
N ASP A 80 8.94 -14.96 -0.28
CA ASP A 80 8.04 -13.98 -0.85
C ASP A 80 7.68 -12.88 0.15
N VAL A 81 7.35 -11.69 -0.36
CA VAL A 81 7.03 -10.52 0.46
C VAL A 81 5.52 -10.24 0.47
N PRO A 82 4.83 -10.29 1.62
CA PRO A 82 3.42 -9.94 1.69
C PRO A 82 3.23 -8.42 1.52
N HIS A 83 2.31 -8.03 0.64
CA HIS A 83 2.04 -6.63 0.31
C HIS A 83 0.59 -6.45 -0.16
N VAL A 84 0.19 -5.19 -0.35
CA VAL A 84 -1.07 -4.86 -1.04
C VAL A 84 -0.76 -4.09 -2.31
N THR A 85 -1.14 -4.65 -3.46
CA THR A 85 -1.02 -4.02 -4.77
C THR A 85 -1.93 -2.79 -4.85
N LEU A 86 -1.35 -1.63 -5.19
CA LEU A 86 -2.09 -0.40 -5.46
C LEU A 86 -2.46 -0.27 -6.93
N TYR A 87 -1.52 -0.65 -7.81
CA TYR A 87 -1.67 -0.56 -9.25
C TYR A 87 -0.73 -1.54 -9.93
N LEU A 88 -1.30 -2.35 -10.83
CA LEU A 88 -0.58 -3.36 -11.59
C LEU A 88 -0.85 -3.16 -13.07
N THR A 89 0.20 -2.87 -13.83
CA THR A 89 0.14 -2.64 -15.29
C THR A 89 1.53 -2.74 -15.90
N GLU A 90 1.58 -2.76 -17.23
CA GLU A 90 2.81 -2.55 -17.98
C GLU A 90 3.07 -1.06 -18.21
N PHE A 91 4.35 -0.66 -18.13
CA PHE A 91 4.81 0.72 -18.33
C PHE A 91 5.80 0.82 -19.50
N THR A 92 5.83 1.96 -20.18
CA THR A 92 6.75 2.22 -21.28
C THR A 92 8.20 2.32 -20.79
N GLU A 93 9.15 1.83 -21.59
CA GLU A 93 10.59 1.90 -21.29
C GLU A 93 11.06 3.34 -21.01
N GLU A 94 10.53 4.33 -21.74
CA GLU A 94 10.85 5.75 -21.52
C GLU A 94 10.51 6.20 -20.10
N SER A 95 9.39 5.72 -19.55
CA SER A 95 8.96 6.07 -18.19
C SER A 95 9.80 5.42 -17.09
N LEU A 96 10.55 4.36 -17.43
CA LEU A 96 11.46 3.62 -16.57
C LEU A 96 12.91 4.05 -16.76
N THR A 97 13.21 4.78 -17.82
CA THR A 97 14.55 5.27 -18.10
C THR A 97 14.85 6.50 -17.22
N PRO A 98 15.93 6.50 -16.42
CA PRO A 98 16.29 7.66 -15.63
C PRO A 98 16.60 8.87 -16.52
N SER A 99 16.05 10.04 -16.17
CA SER A 99 16.46 11.28 -16.80
C SER A 99 17.92 11.63 -16.47
N PRO A 100 18.55 12.62 -17.11
CA PRO A 100 19.88 13.11 -16.73
C PRO A 100 19.97 13.55 -15.26
N GLU A 101 18.84 13.92 -14.66
CA GLU A 101 18.76 14.30 -13.24
C GLU A 101 18.82 13.07 -12.31
N GLY A 102 18.52 11.88 -12.83
CA GLY A 102 18.68 10.59 -12.14
C GLY A 102 17.38 9.94 -11.65
N SER A 103 16.23 10.59 -11.85
CA SER A 103 14.91 10.02 -11.53
C SER A 103 14.18 9.62 -12.80
N THR A 104 13.40 8.54 -12.73
CA THR A 104 12.50 8.17 -13.82
C THR A 104 11.21 8.99 -13.77
N PRO A 105 10.55 9.24 -14.92
CA PRO A 105 9.22 9.83 -14.96
C PRO A 105 8.21 9.09 -14.07
N LEU A 106 8.26 7.74 -14.06
CA LEU A 106 7.37 6.91 -13.25
C LEU A 106 7.58 7.16 -11.75
N LEU A 107 8.83 7.14 -11.27
CA LEU A 107 9.13 7.37 -9.86
C LEU A 107 8.68 8.76 -9.42
N LEU A 108 8.90 9.79 -10.25
CA LEU A 108 8.44 11.14 -9.96
C LEU A 108 6.91 11.23 -9.86
N ALA A 109 6.19 10.49 -10.71
CA ALA A 109 4.73 10.42 -10.67
C ALA A 109 4.21 9.71 -9.43
N ILE A 110 4.86 8.63 -8.99
CA ILE A 110 4.54 7.94 -7.72
C ILE A 110 4.74 8.90 -6.54
N MET A 111 5.84 9.67 -6.53
CA MET A 111 6.09 10.66 -5.47
C MET A 111 5.04 11.77 -5.45
N LYS A 112 4.60 12.25 -6.62
CA LYS A 112 3.49 13.22 -6.73
C LYS A 112 2.16 12.64 -6.23
N ALA A 113 1.88 11.37 -6.52
CA ALA A 113 0.70 10.68 -6.00
C ALA A 113 0.70 10.67 -4.47
N LEU A 114 1.83 10.29 -3.85
CA LEU A 114 2.03 10.30 -2.41
C LEU A 114 1.81 11.70 -1.81
N GLU A 115 2.44 12.72 -2.39
CA GLU A 115 2.25 14.11 -1.95
C GLU A 115 0.78 14.54 -2.03
N SER A 116 0.07 14.18 -3.10
CA SER A 116 -1.34 14.56 -3.30
C SER A 116 -2.26 13.99 -2.21
N VAL A 117 -2.02 12.76 -1.76
CA VAL A 117 -2.82 12.10 -0.71
C VAL A 117 -2.56 12.75 0.64
N THR A 118 -1.33 13.16 0.91
CA THR A 118 -0.99 13.87 2.17
C THR A 118 -1.61 15.25 2.24
N ALA A 119 -1.71 15.94 1.11
CA ALA A 119 -2.32 17.28 1.03
C ALA A 119 -3.83 17.27 1.32
N LEU A 120 -4.52 16.13 1.15
CA LEU A 120 -5.96 16.00 1.42
C LEU A 120 -6.31 16.12 2.91
N GLY A 121 -5.32 16.15 3.82
CA GLY A 121 -5.37 16.85 5.11
C GLY A 121 -6.49 16.52 6.11
N GLY A 122 -7.42 15.60 5.83
CA GLY A 122 -8.65 15.43 6.60
C GLY A 122 -9.36 14.07 6.39
N SER A 123 -9.45 13.57 5.15
CA SER A 123 -10.12 12.27 4.89
C SER A 123 -9.25 11.06 5.23
N CYS A 124 -7.94 11.28 5.42
CA CYS A 124 -6.96 10.29 5.83
C CYS A 124 -6.33 10.56 7.17
N ARG A 125 -7.07 11.27 8.02
CA ARG A 125 -6.71 11.37 9.43
C ARG A 125 -7.11 10.08 10.12
N CYS A 126 -6.10 9.44 10.65
CA CYS A 126 -6.18 8.34 11.58
C CYS A 126 -6.99 8.81 12.80
N PRO A 127 -7.95 8.01 13.29
CA PRO A 127 -8.87 8.47 14.32
C PRO A 127 -8.08 8.91 15.54
N SER A 128 -8.27 10.17 15.93
CA SER A 128 -7.75 10.66 17.21
C SER A 128 -8.54 9.94 18.30
N VAL A 129 -7.84 9.16 19.13
CA VAL A 129 -8.38 8.72 20.41
C VAL A 129 -8.78 9.96 21.19
N LEU A 130 -10.09 10.19 21.29
CA LEU A 130 -10.65 11.06 22.32
C LEU A 130 -10.31 10.38 23.64
N SER A 131 -9.26 10.87 24.31
CA SER A 131 -9.09 10.62 25.74
C SER A 131 -10.27 11.26 26.45
N SER A 132 -11.30 10.47 26.74
CA SER A 132 -12.23 10.80 27.81
C SER A 132 -11.43 10.79 29.11
N ASN A 133 -11.38 11.95 29.74
CA ASN A 133 -10.89 12.09 31.10
C ASN A 133 -11.65 11.10 32.00
N VAL A 134 -10.97 10.06 32.44
CA VAL A 134 -11.28 9.42 33.72
C VAL A 134 -10.69 10.32 34.80
N ILE A 135 -11.43 11.35 35.20
CA ILE A 135 -11.37 11.89 36.56
C ILE A 135 -12.81 12.27 36.93
N GLY A 136 -13.39 11.48 37.82
CA GLY A 136 -14.69 11.72 38.41
C GLY A 136 -14.73 11.14 39.82
N PHE A 137 -14.07 11.82 40.76
CA PHE A 137 -14.41 11.78 42.17
C PHE A 137 -15.12 13.12 42.49
N VAL A 138 -16.30 13.01 43.07
CA VAL A 138 -17.14 14.11 43.61
C VAL A 138 -16.59 14.46 45.02
N PRO A 139 -16.56 15.74 45.46
CA PRO A 139 -17.71 16.33 46.15
C PRO A 139 -18.00 17.83 45.88
N ASP A 140 -19.30 18.11 45.77
CA ASP A 140 -20.09 19.21 46.34
C ASP A 140 -19.66 20.70 46.34
N MET A 141 -20.59 21.50 45.79
CA MET A 141 -21.28 22.67 46.38
C MET A 141 -20.74 24.12 46.22
N VAL A 142 -21.67 24.96 45.69
CA VAL A 142 -22.04 26.36 46.05
C VAL A 142 -21.52 27.54 45.20
N ALA A 143 -22.48 28.07 44.41
CA ALA A 143 -22.94 29.46 44.23
C ALA A 143 -22.13 30.60 43.55
N SER A 144 -22.93 31.35 42.77
CA SER A 144 -22.92 32.80 42.48
C SER A 144 -22.10 33.35 41.30
N SER A 145 -22.82 34.02 40.37
CA SER A 145 -22.32 35.01 39.39
C SER A 145 -21.99 36.37 40.10
N PRO A 146 -21.67 37.52 39.43
CA PRO A 146 -21.31 37.83 38.03
C PRO A 146 -20.12 38.85 37.86
N TRP A 147 -19.76 39.17 36.59
CA TRP A 147 -19.05 40.38 36.06
C TRP A 147 -17.51 40.41 35.79
N ILE A 148 -17.20 40.90 34.57
CA ILE A 148 -16.05 41.73 34.06
C ILE A 148 -14.73 41.05 33.58
N ASN A 149 -14.64 40.92 32.25
CA ASN A 149 -13.74 41.57 31.26
C ASN A 149 -12.19 41.71 31.46
N ILE A 150 -11.51 41.46 30.33
CA ILE A 150 -10.15 41.85 29.86
C ILE A 150 -8.95 41.01 30.35
N GLY A 151 -8.30 40.34 29.38
CA GLY A 151 -6.96 39.76 29.55
C GLY A 151 -6.43 39.10 28.28
N ARG A 152 -5.88 39.90 27.36
CA ARG A 152 -5.15 39.44 26.17
C ARG A 152 -3.76 38.96 26.59
N THR A 153 -3.57 37.66 26.73
CA THR A 153 -2.29 36.93 26.68
C THR A 153 -2.61 35.56 26.08
N GLY A 154 -2.19 35.21 24.87
CA GLY A 154 -0.78 35.17 24.48
C GLY A 154 -0.13 33.86 24.94
N THR A 155 -0.70 32.70 24.62
CA THR A 155 0.04 31.42 24.63
C THR A 155 -0.39 30.56 23.45
N THR A 156 0.59 30.29 22.59
CA THR A 156 0.65 29.23 21.59
C THR A 156 0.50 27.86 22.26
N SER A 157 -0.73 27.40 22.48
CA SER A 157 -1.00 26.06 23.01
C SER A 157 -2.04 25.28 22.21
N GLY A 158 -2.49 25.80 21.07
CA GLY A 158 -3.34 25.07 20.13
C GLY A 158 -2.59 24.13 19.17
N SER A 159 -1.26 24.25 19.07
CA SER A 159 -0.48 23.57 18.03
C SER A 159 0.12 22.23 18.47
N ILE A 160 0.27 21.98 19.77
CA ILE A 160 0.97 20.77 20.27
C ILE A 160 0.00 19.58 20.42
N ALA A 161 -1.26 19.81 20.76
CA ALA A 161 -2.26 18.74 20.89
C ALA A 161 -2.74 18.17 19.53
N MET A 162 -2.54 18.90 18.42
CA MET A 162 -2.90 18.44 17.07
C MET A 162 -1.76 17.67 16.39
N LEU A 163 -0.53 17.78 16.89
CA LEU A 163 0.69 17.19 16.31
C LEU A 163 0.95 15.74 16.77
N ASP A 164 0.35 15.32 17.89
CA ASP A 164 0.45 13.94 18.41
C ASP A 164 -0.51 12.96 17.69
N ALA A 165 -1.41 13.47 16.84
CA ALA A 165 -2.40 12.66 16.12
C ALA A 165 -1.87 12.06 14.81
N VAL A 166 -0.77 12.58 14.27
CA VAL A 166 -0.27 12.16 12.94
C VAL A 166 0.85 11.12 13.02
N ALA A 167 1.57 11.05 14.15
CA ALA A 167 2.42 9.91 14.48
C ALA A 167 1.61 8.67 14.92
N LYS A 168 0.28 8.80 15.02
CA LYS A 168 -0.68 7.72 15.35
C LYS A 168 -1.53 7.36 14.14
N CYS A 169 -0.91 7.30 12.96
CA CYS A 169 -1.51 6.62 11.83
C CYS A 169 -1.43 5.11 11.94
N ASP A 170 -1.96 4.65 13.07
CA ASP A 170 -1.85 3.29 13.57
C ASP A 170 -3.02 2.44 13.07
N ASP A 171 -4.11 3.08 12.62
CA ASP A 171 -5.29 2.40 12.11
C ASP A 171 -5.45 2.69 10.61
N PHE A 172 -4.64 2.03 9.78
CA PHE A 172 -5.17 1.55 8.50
C PHE A 172 -6.11 0.37 8.81
N ASP A 173 -7.27 0.69 9.40
CA ASP A 173 -8.36 -0.26 9.50
C ASP A 173 -8.76 -0.66 8.07
N GLY A 174 -8.50 -1.91 7.70
CA GLY A 174 -9.07 -2.49 6.48
C GLY A 174 -8.11 -2.72 5.31
N ALA A 175 -6.81 -2.90 5.54
CA ALA A 175 -6.11 -3.86 4.69
C ALA A 175 -6.66 -5.23 5.06
N PHE A 176 -7.60 -5.73 4.27
CA PHE A 176 -8.14 -7.06 4.50
C PHE A 176 -7.02 -8.06 4.23
N VAL A 177 -6.81 -8.97 5.18
CA VAL A 177 -6.27 -10.28 4.83
C VAL A 177 -7.42 -11.00 4.12
N ASP A 178 -7.53 -10.71 2.84
CA ASP A 178 -8.44 -11.37 1.93
C ASP A 178 -7.56 -12.28 1.10
N ALA A 179 -7.53 -13.55 1.49
CA ALA A 179 -6.75 -14.52 0.77
C ALA A 179 -7.62 -15.18 -0.29
N ILE A 180 -6.99 -15.40 -1.43
CA ILE A 180 -7.09 -16.58 -2.30
C ILE A 180 -6.94 -16.05 -3.73
N SER A 181 -5.77 -16.30 -4.30
CA SER A 181 -5.45 -15.98 -5.68
C SER A 181 -5.09 -17.29 -6.38
N PHE A 182 -5.90 -17.77 -7.33
CA PHE A 182 -5.59 -18.99 -8.09
C PHE A 182 -4.72 -18.68 -9.31
N VAL A 183 -3.75 -19.54 -9.59
CA VAL A 183 -2.93 -19.46 -10.81
C VAL A 183 -3.52 -20.40 -11.86
N GLU A 184 -4.05 -19.86 -12.96
CA GLU A 184 -4.04 -20.57 -14.25
C GLU A 184 -4.04 -19.63 -15.46
N GLY A 185 -3.59 -20.17 -16.60
CA GLY A 185 -3.36 -19.52 -17.88
C GLY A 185 -4.57 -18.86 -18.57
N ASN A 186 -5.65 -18.56 -17.84
CA ASN A 186 -6.76 -17.73 -18.30
C ASN A 186 -7.38 -16.80 -17.22
N GLY A 187 -6.82 -16.72 -16.01
CA GLY A 187 -7.14 -15.64 -15.07
C GLY A 187 -7.34 -16.02 -13.61
N TRP A 188 -7.53 -14.99 -12.78
CA TRP A 188 -7.61 -15.09 -11.32
C TRP A 188 -9.07 -15.13 -10.87
N LYS A 189 -9.46 -16.18 -10.15
CA LYS A 189 -10.70 -16.17 -9.36
C LYS A 189 -10.33 -15.85 -7.91
N GLN A 190 -11.16 -15.05 -7.25
CA GLN A 190 -10.99 -14.78 -5.84
C GLN A 190 -12.07 -15.53 -5.08
N VAL A 191 -11.70 -16.40 -4.15
CA VAL A 191 -12.66 -16.97 -3.21
C VAL A 191 -12.75 -16.03 -2.03
N ARG A 192 -13.96 -15.54 -1.81
CA ARG A 192 -14.29 -14.72 -0.65
C ARG A 192 -15.37 -15.42 0.14
N PRO A 193 -15.24 -15.49 1.47
CA PRO A 193 -16.35 -15.92 2.29
C PRO A 193 -17.49 -14.88 2.19
N SER A 194 -18.70 -15.36 1.95
CA SER A 194 -19.86 -14.52 1.63
C SER A 194 -20.34 -13.66 2.81
N ASN A 195 -19.95 -13.99 4.04
CA ASN A 195 -20.40 -13.30 5.26
C ASN A 195 -19.35 -12.39 5.93
N ILE A 196 -18.18 -12.16 5.32
CA ILE A 196 -17.28 -11.10 5.81
C ILE A 196 -17.92 -9.76 5.44
N GLY A 197 -18.77 -9.24 6.35
CA GLY A 197 -19.47 -7.98 6.17
C GLY A 197 -18.50 -6.92 5.65
N SER A 198 -18.91 -6.23 4.59
CA SER A 198 -18.10 -5.21 3.91
C SER A 198 -17.79 -4.06 4.85
N ARG A 199 -16.76 -4.22 5.68
CA ARG A 199 -16.12 -3.06 6.27
C ARG A 199 -15.63 -2.23 5.08
N GLY A 200 -15.93 -0.93 5.09
CA GLY A 200 -15.57 -0.08 3.97
C GLY A 200 -14.07 -0.19 3.71
N ILE A 201 -13.67 -0.32 2.45
CA ILE A 201 -12.27 -0.19 2.04
C ILE A 201 -11.70 1.06 2.71
N SER A 202 -10.51 0.94 3.30
CA SER A 202 -9.82 2.11 3.87
C SER A 202 -9.82 3.22 2.83
N LYS A 203 -10.51 4.32 3.13
CA LYS A 203 -10.60 5.47 2.22
C LYS A 203 -9.22 5.95 1.80
N CYS A 204 -8.23 5.77 2.66
CA CYS A 204 -6.85 6.15 2.40
C CYS A 204 -6.15 5.24 1.43
N LEU A 205 -6.29 3.94 1.60
CA LEU A 205 -5.70 3.00 0.68
C LEU A 205 -6.32 3.14 -0.72
N LYS A 206 -7.64 3.38 -0.77
CA LYS A 206 -8.36 3.73 -1.98
C LYS A 206 -7.86 5.03 -2.62
N SER A 207 -7.78 6.12 -1.86
CA SER A 207 -7.28 7.41 -2.36
C SER A 207 -5.83 7.32 -2.83
N LEU A 208 -5.01 6.51 -2.16
CA LEU A 208 -3.64 6.26 -2.57
C LEU A 208 -3.57 5.48 -3.88
N SER A 209 -4.32 4.38 -4.03
CA SER A 209 -4.42 3.66 -5.30
C SER A 209 -4.91 4.59 -6.42
N ASP A 210 -6.00 5.33 -6.21
CA ASP A 210 -6.55 6.26 -7.20
C ASP A 210 -5.55 7.33 -7.63
N ALA A 211 -4.79 7.88 -6.67
CA ALA A 211 -3.75 8.86 -6.95
C ALA A 211 -2.62 8.22 -7.77
N VAL A 212 -2.13 7.04 -7.37
CA VAL A 212 -1.10 6.31 -8.12
C VAL A 212 -1.54 6.07 -9.55
N VAL A 213 -2.73 5.53 -9.78
CA VAL A 213 -3.28 5.29 -11.13
C VAL A 213 -3.38 6.59 -11.92
N ASN A 214 -3.93 7.66 -11.32
CA ASN A 214 -4.10 8.95 -11.99
C ASN A 214 -2.78 9.59 -12.44
N PHE A 215 -1.73 9.51 -11.61
CA PHE A 215 -0.43 10.11 -11.95
C PHE A 215 0.42 9.25 -12.89
N THR A 216 0.22 7.94 -12.89
CA THR A 216 1.09 6.99 -13.60
C THR A 216 0.48 6.42 -14.88
N SER A 217 -0.84 6.44 -15.06
CA SER A 217 -1.55 5.88 -16.23
C SER A 217 -1.17 6.49 -17.58
N GLN A 218 -0.58 7.69 -17.61
CA GLN A 218 -0.05 8.29 -18.84
C GLN A 218 1.21 7.59 -19.37
N TYR A 219 1.83 6.72 -18.56
CA TYR A 219 3.06 6.01 -18.88
C TYR A 219 2.86 4.54 -19.22
N ILE A 220 1.61 4.06 -19.32
CA ILE A 220 1.33 2.67 -19.68
C ILE A 220 1.53 2.43 -21.17
N THR A 221 1.85 1.19 -21.54
CA THR A 221 1.96 0.74 -22.93
C THR A 221 0.58 0.71 -23.61
N GLU A 222 0.55 0.70 -24.95
CA GLU A 222 -0.71 0.51 -25.69
C GLU A 222 -1.19 -0.95 -25.57
N GLU A 223 -0.23 -1.87 -25.45
CA GLU A 223 -0.42 -3.28 -25.17
C GLU A 223 -1.22 -3.47 -23.87
N ALA A 224 -0.88 -2.78 -22.78
CA ALA A 224 -1.63 -2.82 -21.53
C ALA A 224 -3.11 -2.42 -21.70
N ARG A 225 -3.38 -1.44 -22.59
CA ARG A 225 -4.74 -0.94 -22.85
C ARG A 225 -5.61 -1.92 -23.63
N THR A 226 -4.99 -2.90 -24.29
CA THR A 226 -5.66 -3.86 -25.18
C THR A 226 -5.54 -5.32 -24.69
N ALA A 227 -4.68 -5.58 -23.70
CA ALA A 227 -4.50 -6.89 -23.07
C ALA A 227 -5.62 -7.20 -22.05
N PHE A 228 -6.78 -7.62 -22.55
CA PHE A 228 -7.89 -8.02 -21.69
C PHE A 228 -7.65 -9.40 -21.04
N PRO A 229 -7.58 -9.50 -19.70
CA PRO A 229 -7.44 -10.80 -19.04
C PRO A 229 -8.65 -11.69 -19.34
N PRO A 230 -8.47 -13.01 -19.59
CA PRO A 230 -9.60 -13.83 -20.02
C PRO A 230 -10.70 -13.96 -18.95
N TRP A 231 -10.38 -13.85 -17.66
CA TRP A 231 -11.39 -13.77 -16.59
C TRP A 231 -12.28 -12.52 -16.67
N VAL A 232 -11.78 -11.39 -17.18
CA VAL A 232 -12.62 -10.20 -17.42
C VAL A 232 -13.57 -10.46 -18.59
N LEU A 233 -13.07 -11.14 -19.62
CA LEU A 233 -13.86 -11.51 -20.81
C LEU A 233 -14.93 -12.57 -20.48
N SER A 234 -14.72 -13.41 -19.47
CA SER A 234 -15.68 -14.43 -19.03
C SER A 234 -16.77 -13.90 -18.10
N LEU A 235 -16.65 -12.66 -17.59
CA LEU A 235 -17.70 -12.04 -16.80
C LEU A 235 -19.02 -11.97 -17.58
N PRO A 236 -20.17 -12.11 -16.90
CA PRO A 236 -21.47 -11.85 -17.50
C PRO A 236 -21.56 -10.45 -18.10
N GLU A 237 -22.27 -10.32 -19.23
CA GLU A 237 -22.53 -9.00 -19.84
C GLU A 237 -23.27 -8.09 -18.84
N GLY A 238 -22.79 -6.86 -18.68
CA GLY A 238 -23.33 -5.96 -17.67
C GLY A 238 -22.48 -4.73 -17.38
N ALA A 239 -22.83 -4.02 -16.30
CA ALA A 239 -22.09 -2.84 -15.86
C ALA A 239 -20.69 -3.17 -15.35
N GLU A 240 -20.53 -4.30 -14.65
CA GLU A 240 -19.22 -4.71 -14.12
C GLU A 240 -18.24 -5.02 -15.25
N LYS A 241 -18.59 -5.93 -16.16
CA LYS A 241 -17.73 -6.28 -17.31
C LYS A 241 -17.34 -5.04 -18.11
N ARG A 242 -18.31 -4.22 -18.49
CA ARG A 242 -18.05 -2.98 -19.24
C ARG A 242 -17.12 -2.04 -18.50
N GLY A 243 -17.35 -1.82 -17.20
CA GLY A 243 -16.49 -0.93 -16.42
C GLY A 243 -15.06 -1.46 -16.27
N ARG A 244 -14.87 -2.78 -16.15
CA ARG A 244 -13.53 -3.38 -16.09
C ARG A 244 -12.80 -3.29 -17.43
N LEU A 245 -13.50 -3.54 -18.55
CA LEU A 245 -12.95 -3.36 -19.89
C LEU A 245 -12.55 -1.89 -20.13
N GLU A 246 -13.40 -0.95 -19.75
CA GLU A 246 -13.11 0.49 -19.81
C GLU A 246 -11.92 0.86 -18.90
N SER A 247 -11.81 0.25 -17.73
CA SER A 247 -10.68 0.47 -16.82
C SER A 247 -9.35 -0.02 -17.43
N ILE A 248 -9.36 -1.17 -18.12
CA ILE A 248 -8.19 -1.66 -18.86
C ILE A 248 -7.83 -0.70 -20.00
N GLN A 249 -8.81 -0.30 -20.82
CA GLN A 249 -8.55 0.61 -21.94
C GLN A 249 -7.97 1.95 -21.49
N ASN A 250 -8.45 2.49 -20.37
CA ASN A 250 -8.02 3.80 -19.87
C ASN A 250 -6.77 3.74 -19.00
N TYR A 251 -6.57 2.65 -18.25
CA TYR A 251 -5.59 2.55 -17.17
C TYR A 251 -4.83 1.22 -17.14
N GLY A 252 -4.86 0.39 -18.18
CA GLY A 252 -4.08 -0.84 -18.29
C GLY A 252 -4.37 -1.92 -17.25
N SER A 253 -5.40 -1.75 -16.41
CA SER A 253 -5.67 -2.63 -15.27
C SER A 253 -7.18 -2.72 -14.97
N PRO A 254 -7.73 -3.93 -14.70
CA PRO A 254 -9.15 -4.10 -14.40
C PRO A 254 -9.54 -3.80 -12.95
N ASN A 255 -8.56 -3.63 -12.05
CA ASN A 255 -8.76 -3.54 -10.59
C ASN A 255 -8.38 -2.16 -10.03
N VAL A 256 -8.78 -1.10 -10.74
CA VAL A 256 -8.54 0.30 -10.35
C VAL A 256 -9.85 1.03 -10.05
N TYR A 257 -9.76 2.18 -9.38
CA TYR A 257 -10.91 3.01 -9.02
C TYR A 257 -12.03 2.21 -8.35
N GLN A 258 -13.25 2.22 -8.90
CA GLN A 258 -14.41 1.54 -8.33
C GLN A 258 -14.25 0.01 -8.22
N PHE A 259 -13.28 -0.56 -8.96
CA PHE A 259 -12.94 -1.99 -8.90
C PHE A 259 -11.70 -2.27 -8.05
N PHE A 260 -11.10 -1.23 -7.44
CA PHE A 260 -9.99 -1.40 -6.51
C PHE A 260 -10.43 -2.24 -5.31
N HIS A 261 -9.68 -3.31 -5.06
CA HIS A 261 -9.91 -4.18 -3.93
C HIS A 261 -8.60 -4.50 -3.21
N PRO A 262 -8.28 -3.78 -2.14
CA PRO A 262 -7.04 -4.03 -1.41
C PRO A 262 -7.12 -5.38 -0.70
N HIS A 263 -6.13 -6.22 -0.92
CA HIS A 263 -6.01 -7.53 -0.28
C HIS A 263 -4.53 -7.92 -0.18
N VAL A 264 -4.25 -8.89 0.70
CA VAL A 264 -2.96 -9.58 0.79
C VAL A 264 -3.20 -11.05 0.48
N SER A 265 -2.58 -11.56 -0.58
CA SER A 265 -2.71 -12.97 -0.97
C SER A 265 -2.00 -13.88 0.04
N LEU A 266 -2.72 -14.62 0.89
CA LEU A 266 -2.08 -15.59 1.80
C LEU A 266 -1.67 -16.89 1.12
N ALA A 267 -2.36 -17.29 0.06
CA ALA A 267 -2.14 -18.55 -0.61
C ALA A 267 -2.45 -18.43 -2.10
N ALA A 268 -1.70 -19.19 -2.88
CA ALA A 268 -2.04 -19.49 -4.25
C ALA A 268 -1.88 -21.00 -4.48
N VAL A 269 -2.83 -21.57 -5.21
CA VAL A 269 -2.87 -22.97 -5.60
C VAL A 269 -3.23 -23.04 -7.08
N ARG A 270 -3.12 -24.23 -7.67
CA ARG A 270 -3.60 -24.49 -9.03
C ARG A 270 -5.13 -24.49 -9.06
N GLU A 271 -5.71 -24.24 -10.23
CA GLU A 271 -7.17 -24.15 -10.36
C GLU A 271 -7.90 -25.44 -9.95
N GLU A 272 -7.35 -26.61 -10.26
CA GLU A 272 -7.95 -27.88 -9.86
C GLU A 272 -8.02 -28.08 -8.33
N ASP A 273 -7.20 -27.36 -7.58
CA ASP A 273 -7.12 -27.43 -6.12
C ASP A 273 -7.96 -26.31 -5.45
N ALA A 274 -8.68 -25.50 -6.24
CA ALA A 274 -9.34 -24.28 -5.78
C ALA A 274 -10.50 -24.51 -4.79
N GLU A 275 -11.32 -25.54 -5.03
CA GLU A 275 -12.46 -25.85 -4.17
C GLU A 275 -12.01 -26.35 -2.80
N GLU A 276 -10.91 -27.10 -2.76
CA GLU A 276 -10.34 -27.61 -1.51
C GLU A 276 -9.59 -26.51 -0.75
N LEU A 277 -8.90 -25.58 -1.43
CA LEU A 277 -8.41 -24.37 -0.75
C LEU A 277 -9.58 -23.59 -0.10
N ALA A 278 -10.71 -23.48 -0.78
CA ALA A 278 -11.90 -22.83 -0.22
C ALA A 278 -12.50 -23.57 0.98
N SER A 279 -12.33 -24.91 1.05
CA SER A 279 -12.79 -25.71 2.19
C SER A 279 -11.85 -25.57 3.41
N VAL A 280 -10.55 -25.41 3.17
CA VAL A 280 -9.53 -25.19 4.21
C VAL A 280 -9.54 -23.76 4.73
N ALA A 281 -9.59 -22.77 3.83
CA ALA A 281 -9.64 -21.35 4.15
C ALA A 281 -11.09 -20.87 4.28
N ASP A 282 -11.83 -21.45 5.23
CA ASP A 282 -13.25 -21.16 5.44
C ASP A 282 -13.50 -19.87 6.24
N GLU A 283 -14.78 -19.58 6.50
CA GLU A 283 -15.19 -18.41 7.30
C GLU A 283 -14.58 -18.40 8.71
N GLU A 284 -14.41 -19.58 9.31
CA GLU A 284 -13.86 -19.72 10.65
C GLU A 284 -12.37 -19.38 10.65
N PHE A 285 -11.60 -19.86 9.67
CA PHE A 285 -10.20 -19.50 9.47
C PHE A 285 -10.03 -17.98 9.42
N TYR A 286 -10.80 -17.27 8.59
CA TYR A 286 -10.67 -15.80 8.50
C TYR A 286 -11.18 -15.06 9.73
N ALA A 287 -12.24 -15.56 10.38
CA ALA A 287 -12.77 -14.94 11.58
C ALA A 287 -11.73 -14.94 12.71
N GLN A 288 -10.91 -16.00 12.80
CA GLN A 288 -9.87 -16.17 13.80
C GLN A 288 -8.60 -15.37 13.51
N HIS A 289 -8.34 -14.99 12.26
CA HIS A 289 -7.03 -14.52 11.81
C HIS A 289 -7.00 -13.08 11.28
N ARG A 290 -7.71 -12.18 11.97
CA ARG A 290 -7.68 -10.75 11.64
C ARG A 290 -6.37 -10.11 12.10
N THR A 291 -5.69 -9.42 11.19
CA THR A 291 -4.55 -8.55 11.52
C THR A 291 -4.84 -7.12 11.08
N HIS A 292 -4.23 -6.19 11.80
CA HIS A 292 -4.20 -4.77 11.46
C HIS A 292 -2.75 -4.44 11.14
N SER A 293 -2.53 -3.69 10.07
CA SER A 293 -1.18 -3.31 9.67
C SER A 293 -1.09 -1.80 9.50
N LYS A 294 0.04 -1.24 9.92
CA LYS A 294 0.48 0.06 9.40
C LYS A 294 1.05 -0.14 8.00
N ILE A 295 0.94 0.90 7.17
CA ILE A 295 1.66 0.95 5.91
C ILE A 295 2.99 1.65 6.17
N GLU A 296 4.09 0.97 5.87
CA GLU A 296 5.44 1.51 6.13
C GLU A 296 6.05 2.22 4.93
N GLY A 297 5.47 2.08 3.74
CA GLY A 297 5.95 2.73 2.53
C GLY A 297 5.27 2.23 1.27
N VAL A 298 5.74 2.73 0.13
CA VAL A 298 5.36 2.25 -1.20
C VAL A 298 6.55 1.55 -1.83
N GLY A 299 6.30 0.45 -2.50
CA GLY A 299 7.30 -0.25 -3.29
C GLY A 299 6.92 -0.31 -4.76
N VAL A 300 7.92 -0.59 -5.59
CA VAL A 300 7.76 -0.94 -6.99
C VAL A 300 8.53 -2.23 -7.22
N GLY A 301 7.86 -3.24 -7.75
CA GLY A 301 8.49 -4.50 -8.14
C GLY A 301 8.09 -4.91 -9.53
N ALA A 302 9.01 -5.57 -10.21
CA ALA A 302 8.67 -6.27 -11.43
C ALA A 302 8.03 -7.61 -11.08
N ILE A 303 6.92 -7.91 -11.73
CA ILE A 303 6.35 -9.24 -11.68
C ILE A 303 7.09 -10.09 -12.70
N ASP A 304 7.61 -11.22 -12.26
CA ASP A 304 8.26 -12.15 -13.16
C ASP A 304 7.23 -12.91 -14.02
N ASN A 305 7.70 -13.47 -15.13
CA ASN A 305 6.86 -14.25 -16.04
C ASN A 305 6.45 -15.61 -15.44
N LEU A 306 6.68 -15.88 -14.14
CA LEU A 306 6.31 -17.16 -13.52
C LEU A 306 4.80 -17.30 -13.29
N ASN A 307 4.00 -16.32 -13.72
CA ASN A 307 2.54 -16.33 -13.63
C ASN A 307 2.00 -16.46 -12.20
N LEU A 308 2.82 -16.22 -11.16
CA LEU A 308 2.39 -16.28 -9.77
C LEU A 308 1.66 -15.01 -9.31
N GLY A 309 1.34 -14.10 -10.24
CA GLY A 309 0.59 -12.89 -9.96
C GLY A 309 1.47 -11.86 -9.25
N THR A 310 0.91 -11.16 -8.27
CA THR A 310 1.56 -10.02 -7.59
C THR A 310 2.67 -10.41 -6.62
N VAL A 311 2.97 -11.70 -6.46
CA VAL A 311 3.92 -12.20 -5.45
C VAL A 311 5.35 -11.80 -5.82
N PHE A 312 6.04 -11.11 -4.92
CA PHE A 312 7.44 -10.72 -5.09
C PHE A 312 8.36 -11.58 -4.26
N ARG A 313 9.54 -11.88 -4.79
CA ARG A 313 10.64 -12.46 -4.02
C ARG A 313 11.39 -11.39 -3.27
N GLU A 314 11.98 -11.76 -2.13
CA GLU A 314 12.88 -10.87 -1.42
C GLU A 314 14.04 -10.42 -2.33
N GLY A 315 14.22 -9.11 -2.45
CA GLY A 315 15.23 -8.49 -3.32
C GLY A 315 14.76 -8.15 -4.73
N SER A 316 13.55 -8.53 -5.16
CA SER A 316 12.98 -8.13 -6.47
C SER A 316 12.13 -6.86 -6.41
N VAL A 317 12.08 -6.21 -5.24
CA VAL A 317 11.27 -5.04 -4.96
C VAL A 317 12.13 -3.91 -4.45
N GLU A 318 11.94 -2.72 -5.02
CA GLU A 318 12.46 -1.50 -4.45
C GLU A 318 11.42 -0.85 -3.54
N PHE A 319 11.85 -0.47 -2.35
CA PHE A 319 10.97 0.04 -1.31
C PHE A 319 11.35 1.47 -0.92
N PHE A 320 10.33 2.31 -0.85
CA PHE A 320 10.40 3.72 -0.47
C PHE A 320 9.71 3.91 0.88
N PRO A 321 10.45 3.79 2.01
CA PRO A 321 9.85 3.89 3.33
C PRO A 321 9.28 5.29 3.57
N PHE A 322 8.15 5.31 4.25
CA PHE A 322 7.56 6.52 4.76
C PHE A 322 8.30 6.99 6.01
N ASN A 323 8.77 8.23 5.97
CA ASN A 323 9.15 8.99 7.14
C ASN A 323 7.91 9.72 7.67
N VAL A 324 7.44 9.33 8.85
CA VAL A 324 6.41 10.09 9.57
C VAL A 324 7.13 11.02 10.54
N ASN A 325 7.70 12.12 10.03
CA ASN A 325 8.35 13.12 10.86
C ASN A 325 7.41 14.31 11.09
N LYS A 326 6.98 14.51 12.35
CA LYS A 326 6.11 15.62 12.78
C LYS A 326 4.78 15.74 12.01
N GLY A 327 4.24 14.61 11.58
CA GLY A 327 2.95 14.57 10.87
C GLY A 327 2.98 14.96 9.40
N HIS A 328 4.17 15.04 8.81
CA HIS A 328 4.32 14.99 7.37
C HIS A 328 4.77 13.58 6.99
N LEU A 329 4.01 12.93 6.12
CA LEU A 329 4.46 11.75 5.42
C LEU A 329 5.41 12.25 4.33
N SER A 330 6.70 11.98 4.47
CA SER A 330 7.64 12.15 3.37
C SER A 330 8.24 10.78 3.07
N VAL A 331 8.48 10.46 1.81
CA VAL A 331 9.34 9.32 1.50
C VAL A 331 10.74 9.63 2.00
N ILE A 332 11.38 8.68 2.69
CA ILE A 332 12.83 8.77 2.97
C ILE A 332 13.52 8.65 1.61
N LYS A 333 13.82 9.81 1.02
CA LYS A 333 14.74 9.96 -0.11
C LYS A 333 16.16 9.65 0.31
#